data_AF-A0A538RGJ5-F1
#
_entry.id   AF-A0A538RGJ5-F1
#
_cell.length_a   1.000
_cell.length_b   1.000
_cell.length_c   1.000
_cell.angle_alpha   90.00
_cell.angle_beta   90.00
_cell.angle_gamma   90.00
#
_symmetry.space_group_name_H-M   'P 1'
#
loop_
_entity.id
_entity.type
_entity.pdbx_description
1 polymer ?
#
loop_
_entity_poly.entity_id
_entity_poly.type
_entity_poly.pdbx_seq_one_letter_code
_entity_poly.pdbx_strand_id
1 'polypeptide(L)'
;MSIDDQGIRIGAIDRGTLTRVDAARILLDDGIETTSDVPTIGGVRGWRWAAYPGDLGEGVRIYGASSGRLDGVITHVDVDFPDFSLERTIVVSMPTDHGDSGSALIDSGGYVLGFLVGASNLVASTLRLFSPVGLVLAQLDCNIL
;
A
#
# COMPACT_ATOMS: atom_id res chain seq x y z
N MET A 1 -10.10 -12.39 -10.94
CA MET A 1 -9.82 -11.77 -12.26
C MET A 1 -9.45 -10.32 -11.97
N SER A 2 -8.36 -9.82 -12.56
CA SER A 2 -7.99 -8.41 -12.48
C SER A 2 -8.19 -7.75 -13.84
N ILE A 3 -8.70 -6.52 -13.84
CA ILE A 3 -9.03 -5.74 -15.02
C ILE A 3 -8.38 -4.36 -14.94
N ASP A 4 -8.04 -3.78 -16.08
CA ASP A 4 -7.60 -2.38 -16.17
C ASP A 4 -8.79 -1.40 -16.23
N ASP A 5 -8.48 -0.12 -16.42
CA ASP A 5 -9.43 0.98 -16.55
C ASP A 5 -10.30 0.93 -17.82
N GLN A 6 -9.92 0.09 -18.80
CA GLN A 6 -10.68 -0.17 -20.02
C GLN A 6 -11.54 -1.44 -19.93
N GLY A 7 -11.48 -2.14 -18.79
CA GLY A 7 -12.18 -3.41 -18.57
C GLY A 7 -11.50 -4.61 -19.25
N ILE A 8 -10.27 -4.45 -19.72
CA ILE A 8 -9.47 -5.53 -20.28
C ILE A 8 -8.89 -6.33 -19.12
N ARG A 9 -8.97 -7.66 -19.22
CA ARG A 9 -8.33 -8.54 -18.26
C ARG A 9 -6.80 -8.40 -18.37
N ILE A 10 -6.15 -8.09 -17.24
CA ILE A 10 -4.70 -7.99 -17.13
C ILE A 10 -4.06 -9.17 -16.39
N GLY A 11 -4.86 -10.01 -15.74
CA GLY A 11 -4.35 -11.15 -14.99
C GLY A 11 -5.33 -11.81 -14.05
N ALA A 12 -4.80 -12.67 -13.19
CA ALA A 12 -5.54 -13.38 -12.16
C ALA A 12 -4.88 -13.22 -10.78
N ILE A 13 -5.70 -13.28 -9.72
CA ILE A 13 -5.16 -13.38 -8.36
C ILE A 13 -4.48 -14.73 -8.26
N ASP A 14 -3.21 -14.72 -7.92
CA ASP A 14 -2.40 -15.92 -7.71
C ASP A 14 -2.33 -16.29 -6.23
N ARG A 15 -2.17 -15.29 -5.35
CA ARG A 15 -2.15 -15.48 -3.90
C ARG A 15 -2.77 -14.27 -3.21
N GLY A 16 -3.37 -14.48 -2.03
CA GLY A 16 -3.84 -13.41 -1.16
C GLY A 16 -3.89 -13.85 0.29
N THR A 17 -3.95 -12.87 1.18
CA THR A 17 -4.05 -13.08 2.62
C THR A 17 -4.86 -11.96 3.24
N LEU A 18 -5.61 -12.31 4.28
CA LEU A 18 -6.34 -11.39 5.17
C LEU A 18 -5.90 -11.58 6.63
N THR A 19 -4.76 -12.26 6.84
CA THR A 19 -4.21 -12.55 8.16
C THR A 19 -2.80 -12.00 8.23
N ARG A 20 -2.50 -11.28 9.30
CA ARG A 20 -1.27 -10.50 9.57
C ARG A 20 -1.12 -9.28 8.66
N VAL A 21 -1.44 -9.43 7.39
CA VAL A 21 -1.55 -8.35 6.41
C VAL A 21 -2.79 -8.60 5.55
N ASP A 22 -3.35 -7.53 5.00
CA ASP A 22 -4.33 -7.58 3.91
C ASP A 22 -3.64 -7.21 2.61
N ALA A 23 -3.46 -8.21 1.74
CA ALA A 23 -2.80 -8.04 0.45
C ALA A 23 -3.12 -9.21 -0.50
N ALA A 24 -3.04 -8.93 -1.80
CA ALA A 24 -3.11 -9.92 -2.87
C ALA A 24 -2.02 -9.68 -3.92
N ARG A 25 -1.53 -10.78 -4.51
CA ARG A 25 -0.63 -10.80 -5.66
C ARG A 25 -1.41 -11.17 -6.90
N ILE A 26 -1.26 -10.36 -7.94
CA ILE A 26 -1.81 -10.62 -9.26
C ILE A 26 -0.68 -11.17 -10.13
N LEU A 27 -0.90 -12.33 -10.74
CA LEU A 27 -0.09 -12.82 -11.85
C LEU A 27 -0.64 -12.18 -13.12
N LEU A 28 0.20 -11.38 -13.78
CA LEU A 28 -0.14 -10.71 -15.02
C LEU A 28 -0.15 -11.71 -16.17
N ASP A 29 -1.09 -11.54 -17.10
CA ASP A 29 -1.12 -12.31 -18.33
C ASP A 29 0.06 -11.90 -19.25
N ASP A 30 0.45 -12.75 -20.20
CA ASP A 30 1.59 -12.50 -21.09
C ASP A 30 1.40 -11.21 -21.91
N GLY A 31 2.48 -10.42 -22.03
CA GLY A 31 2.50 -9.20 -22.84
C GLY A 31 1.97 -7.95 -22.14
N ILE A 32 1.55 -8.04 -20.87
CA ILE A 32 1.27 -6.88 -20.05
C ILE A 32 2.58 -6.17 -19.67
N GLU A 33 2.73 -4.93 -20.09
CA GLU A 33 3.87 -4.10 -19.71
C GLU A 33 3.69 -3.51 -18.31
N THR A 34 4.78 -3.48 -17.55
CA THR A 34 4.80 -2.90 -16.20
C THR A 34 5.84 -1.80 -16.12
N THR A 35 5.57 -0.77 -15.32
CA THR A 35 6.54 0.27 -14.97
C THR A 35 6.68 0.39 -13.45
N SER A 36 7.86 0.80 -12.99
CA SER A 36 8.10 1.20 -11.59
C SER A 36 7.71 2.67 -11.33
N ASP A 37 7.28 3.41 -12.35
CA ASP A 37 6.84 4.79 -12.21
C ASP A 37 5.41 4.88 -11.71
N VAL A 38 5.22 5.61 -10.61
CA VAL A 38 3.90 5.91 -10.07
C VAL A 38 3.47 7.29 -10.56
N PRO A 39 2.26 7.43 -11.15
CA PRO A 39 1.82 8.70 -11.73
C PRO A 39 1.97 9.87 -10.75
N THR A 40 2.54 10.97 -11.22
CA THR A 40 2.80 12.22 -10.44
C THR A 40 3.72 12.10 -9.21
N ILE A 41 4.18 10.88 -8.85
CA ILE A 41 5.13 10.63 -7.77
C ILE A 41 6.52 10.37 -8.34
N GLY A 42 6.60 9.60 -9.43
CA GLY A 42 7.84 9.19 -10.09
C GLY A 42 8.23 7.75 -9.79
N GLY A 43 9.47 7.41 -10.15
CA GLY A 43 10.00 6.06 -10.04
C GLY A 43 10.18 5.56 -8.61
N VAL A 44 9.69 4.36 -8.37
CA VAL A 44 9.97 3.58 -7.16
C VAL A 44 11.40 3.03 -7.24
N ARG A 45 12.15 3.17 -6.14
CA ARG A 45 13.56 2.76 -6.02
C ARG A 45 13.76 1.44 -5.27
N GLY A 46 12.66 0.82 -4.86
CA GLY A 46 12.61 -0.36 -4.01
C GLY A 46 11.69 -0.14 -2.82
N TRP A 47 11.97 -0.85 -1.74
CA TRP A 47 11.18 -0.80 -0.51
C TRP A 47 12.08 -0.73 0.73
N ARG A 48 11.51 -0.27 1.84
CA ARG A 48 12.16 -0.35 3.16
C ARG A 48 11.13 -0.56 4.26
N TRP A 49 11.60 -0.96 5.43
CA TRP A 49 10.77 -0.97 6.62
C TRP A 49 10.47 0.45 7.09
N ALA A 50 9.25 0.67 7.54
CA ALA A 50 8.94 1.83 8.37
C ALA A 50 9.56 1.62 9.77
N ALA A 51 10.27 2.62 10.28
CA ALA A 51 11.08 2.54 11.49
C ALA A 51 10.50 3.44 12.60
N TYR A 52 10.30 2.86 13.78
CA TYR A 52 10.01 3.62 15.00
C TYR A 52 11.31 4.02 15.71
N PRO A 53 11.45 5.27 16.20
CA PRO A 53 10.56 6.43 16.01
C PRO A 53 10.90 7.26 14.76
N GLY A 54 11.86 6.83 13.93
CA GLY A 54 12.47 7.64 12.87
C GLY A 54 11.51 8.18 11.80
N ASP A 55 10.46 7.44 11.47
CA ASP A 55 9.50 7.82 10.43
C ASP A 55 8.25 8.51 10.96
N LEU A 56 8.14 8.71 12.28
CA LEU A 56 7.01 9.46 12.85
C LEU A 56 7.05 10.91 12.37
N GLY A 57 5.94 11.38 11.80
CA GLY A 57 5.85 12.71 11.21
C GLY A 57 6.46 12.81 9.81
N GLU A 58 6.97 11.71 9.23
CA GLU A 58 7.48 11.73 7.86
C GLU A 58 6.34 11.96 6.84
N GLY A 59 6.63 12.81 5.86
CA GLY A 59 5.75 13.06 4.72
C GLY A 59 5.80 11.90 3.71
N VAL A 60 4.64 11.41 3.34
CA VAL A 60 4.44 10.24 2.46
C VAL A 60 3.40 10.54 1.39
N ARG A 61 3.42 9.74 0.32
CA ARG A 61 2.61 9.94 -0.88
C ARG A 61 1.96 8.64 -1.32
N ILE A 62 0.76 8.73 -1.88
CA ILE A 62 0.13 7.65 -2.65
C ILE A 62 -0.41 8.19 -3.97
N TYR A 63 -0.63 7.29 -4.93
CA TYR A 63 -1.49 7.54 -6.07
C TYR A 63 -2.62 6.51 -6.06
N GLY A 64 -3.82 6.95 -5.71
CA GLY A 64 -5.03 6.13 -5.70
C GLY A 64 -5.85 6.28 -6.96
N ALA A 65 -6.54 5.21 -7.37
CA ALA A 65 -7.35 5.21 -8.58
C ALA A 65 -8.52 6.20 -8.50
N SER A 66 -9.02 6.49 -7.29
CA SER A 66 -10.17 7.37 -7.08
C SER A 66 -9.75 8.79 -6.74
N SER A 67 -8.79 8.96 -5.83
CA SER A 67 -8.37 10.29 -5.36
C SER A 67 -7.16 10.87 -6.11
N GLY A 68 -6.50 10.09 -6.97
CA GLY A 68 -5.26 10.50 -7.63
C GLY A 68 -4.11 10.62 -6.62
N ARG A 69 -3.27 11.66 -6.78
CA ARG A 69 -2.16 11.89 -5.85
C ARG A 69 -2.66 12.47 -4.53
N LEU A 70 -2.27 11.83 -3.43
CA LEU A 70 -2.45 12.36 -2.09
C LEU A 70 -1.12 12.40 -1.34
N ASP A 71 -0.93 13.48 -0.59
CA ASP A 71 0.16 13.66 0.36
C ASP A 71 -0.40 13.46 1.78
N GLY A 72 0.39 12.86 2.66
CA GLY A 72 -0.01 12.53 4.03
C GLY A 72 1.18 12.46 4.96
N VAL A 73 0.91 12.12 6.22
CA VAL A 73 1.94 12.08 7.27
C VAL A 73 1.78 10.81 8.10
N ILE A 74 2.89 10.12 8.34
CA ILE A 74 2.93 8.96 9.22
C ILE A 74 2.67 9.42 10.66
N THR A 75 1.64 8.85 11.28
CA THR A 75 1.27 9.14 12.67
C THR A 75 1.74 8.05 13.63
N HIS A 76 1.70 6.80 13.18
CA HIS A 76 2.16 5.64 13.95
C HIS A 76 2.73 4.59 13.00
N VAL A 77 3.63 3.77 13.54
CA VAL A 77 4.21 2.61 12.88
C VAL A 77 4.19 1.45 13.88
N ASP A 78 4.21 0.22 13.38
CA ASP A 78 4.26 -1.00 14.19
C ASP A 78 3.08 -1.14 15.17
N VAL A 79 1.86 -0.86 14.68
CA VAL A 79 0.62 -0.97 15.47
C VAL A 79 -0.18 -2.20 15.07
N ASP A 80 -0.53 -3.05 16.03
CA ASP A 80 -1.39 -4.19 15.79
C ASP A 80 -2.86 -3.80 15.86
N PHE A 81 -3.65 -4.35 14.93
CA PHE A 81 -5.11 -4.27 14.94
C PHE A 81 -5.70 -5.68 14.88
N PRO A 82 -5.79 -6.39 16.03
CA PRO A 82 -6.26 -7.77 16.10
C PRO A 82 -7.67 -7.98 15.54
N ASP A 83 -8.57 -7.00 15.75
CA ASP A 83 -9.95 -7.05 15.25
C ASP A 83 -10.02 -7.10 13.71
N PHE A 84 -8.98 -6.62 13.03
CA PHE A 84 -8.83 -6.68 11.57
C PHE A 84 -7.80 -7.73 11.13
N SER A 85 -7.26 -8.52 12.06
CA SER A 85 -6.17 -9.46 11.81
C SER A 85 -4.94 -8.82 11.13
N LEU A 86 -4.65 -7.55 11.44
CA LEU A 86 -3.49 -6.82 10.91
C LEU A 86 -2.40 -6.69 11.97
N GLU A 87 -1.16 -6.96 11.59
CA GLU A 87 0.04 -6.84 12.43
C GLU A 87 0.95 -5.72 11.90
N ARG A 88 1.62 -5.04 12.83
CA ARG A 88 2.68 -4.04 12.54
C ARG A 88 2.24 -2.91 11.60
N THR A 89 0.95 -2.59 11.58
CA THR A 89 0.30 -1.65 10.66
C THR A 89 0.94 -0.26 10.74
N ILE A 90 1.06 0.40 9.58
CA ILE A 90 1.44 1.81 9.49
C ILE A 90 0.16 2.64 9.45
N VAL A 91 0.07 3.66 10.31
CA VAL A 91 -1.09 4.55 10.40
C VAL A 91 -0.72 5.93 9.87
N VAL A 92 -1.41 6.35 8.81
CA VAL A 92 -1.13 7.60 8.10
C VAL A 92 -2.36 8.50 8.16
N SER A 93 -2.15 9.79 8.38
CA SER A 93 -3.20 10.80 8.22
C SER A 93 -3.27 11.23 6.76
N MET A 94 -4.33 10.84 6.06
CA MET A 94 -4.52 11.10 4.63
C MET A 94 -6.00 10.91 4.23
N PRO A 95 -6.57 11.81 3.39
CA PRO A 95 -7.97 11.74 3.01
C PRO A 95 -8.20 10.84 1.77
N THR A 96 -7.99 9.52 1.90
CA THR A 96 -8.25 8.57 0.79
C THR A 96 -9.73 8.23 0.65
N ASP A 97 -10.15 7.78 -0.54
CA ASP A 97 -11.52 7.36 -0.84
C ASP A 97 -11.63 5.84 -1.12
N HIS A 98 -12.86 5.36 -1.22
CA HIS A 98 -13.14 4.00 -1.70
C HIS A 98 -12.66 3.85 -3.14
N GLY A 99 -11.78 2.87 -3.38
CA GLY A 99 -11.14 2.63 -4.67
C GLY A 99 -9.63 2.87 -4.65
N ASP A 100 -9.09 3.53 -3.63
CA ASP A 100 -7.65 3.71 -3.48
C ASP A 100 -6.95 2.49 -2.84
N SER A 101 -7.70 1.51 -2.31
CA SER A 101 -7.14 0.31 -1.67
C SER A 101 -6.13 -0.39 -2.59
N GLY A 102 -5.02 -0.84 -2.02
CA GLY A 102 -3.87 -1.40 -2.74
C GLY A 102 -2.83 -0.37 -3.17
N SER A 103 -3.10 0.93 -3.06
CA SER A 103 -2.12 1.97 -3.40
C SER A 103 -0.86 1.88 -2.54
N ALA A 104 0.31 2.05 -3.18
CA ALA A 104 1.59 2.04 -2.51
C ALA A 104 1.83 3.35 -1.73
N LEU A 105 2.22 3.22 -0.45
CA LEU A 105 2.72 4.29 0.39
C LEU A 105 4.20 4.52 0.11
N ILE A 106 4.55 5.70 -0.40
CA ILE A 106 5.89 6.03 -0.86
C ILE A 106 6.46 7.18 -0.05
N ASP A 107 7.66 6.99 0.47
CA ASP A 107 8.37 7.98 1.28
C ASP A 107 9.01 9.09 0.44
N SER A 108 9.67 10.05 1.09
CA SER A 108 10.38 11.15 0.41
C SER A 108 11.50 10.66 -0.53
N GLY A 109 12.14 9.54 -0.20
CA GLY A 109 13.26 8.93 -0.91
C GLY A 109 12.88 8.09 -2.12
N GLY A 110 11.60 7.78 -2.33
CA GLY A 110 11.09 6.94 -3.41
C GLY A 110 11.00 5.45 -3.05
N TYR A 111 10.97 5.11 -1.76
CA TYR A 111 10.81 3.74 -1.29
C TYR A 111 9.37 3.46 -0.88
N VAL A 112 8.88 2.28 -1.23
CA VAL A 112 7.59 1.77 -0.75
C VAL A 112 7.73 1.36 0.72
N LEU A 113 6.75 1.75 1.54
CA LEU A 113 6.65 1.40 2.96
C LEU A 113 5.51 0.42 3.26
N GLY A 114 4.43 0.49 2.47
CA GLY A 114 3.25 -0.35 2.66
C GLY A 114 2.17 -0.14 1.60
N PHE A 115 1.07 -0.86 1.74
CA PHE A 115 -0.08 -0.81 0.82
C PHE A 115 -1.36 -0.45 1.58
N LEU A 116 -2.16 0.46 1.01
CA LEU A 116 -3.39 0.94 1.63
C LEU A 116 -4.39 -0.21 1.76
N VAL A 117 -4.87 -0.45 2.97
CA VAL A 117 -5.93 -1.43 3.25
C VAL A 117 -7.27 -0.74 3.33
N GLY A 118 -7.34 0.34 4.13
CA GLY A 118 -8.56 1.10 4.30
C GLY A 118 -8.47 2.12 5.43
N ALA A 119 -9.64 2.55 5.90
CA ALA A 119 -9.78 3.48 7.01
C ALA A 119 -10.25 2.74 8.27
N SER A 120 -9.80 3.20 9.44
CA SER A 120 -10.36 2.75 10.71
C SER A 120 -11.08 3.88 11.41
N ASN A 121 -12.38 3.70 11.62
CA ASN A 121 -13.20 4.61 12.41
C ASN A 121 -12.78 4.66 13.89
N LEU A 122 -11.92 3.73 14.33
CA LEU A 122 -11.44 3.64 15.71
C LEU A 122 -10.42 4.72 16.06
N VAL A 123 -9.75 5.32 15.07
CA VAL A 123 -8.59 6.18 15.32
C VAL A 123 -8.84 7.63 14.91
N ALA A 124 -9.56 7.86 13.80
CA ALA A 124 -10.22 9.11 13.36
C ALA A 124 -10.63 8.95 11.88
N SER A 125 -11.59 9.74 11.39
CA SER A 125 -12.09 9.65 10.01
C SER A 125 -11.03 9.89 8.91
N THR A 126 -9.87 10.46 9.25
CA THR A 126 -8.76 10.74 8.32
C THR A 126 -7.58 9.78 8.47
N LEU A 127 -7.64 8.81 9.39
CA LEU A 127 -6.56 7.85 9.58
C LEU A 127 -6.76 6.64 8.68
N ARG A 128 -5.67 6.24 8.06
CA ARG A 128 -5.60 5.17 7.06
C ARG A 128 -4.58 4.14 7.49
N LEU A 129 -4.95 2.89 7.29
CA LEU A 129 -4.19 1.71 7.68
C LEU A 129 -3.48 1.15 6.46
N PHE A 130 -2.19 0.86 6.63
CA PHE A 130 -1.35 0.30 5.60
C PHE A 130 -0.69 -0.99 6.09
N SER A 131 -0.81 -2.04 5.28
CA SER A 131 -0.06 -3.29 5.45
C SER A 131 1.42 -3.03 5.15
N PRO A 132 2.36 -3.33 6.06
CA PRO A 132 3.78 -3.07 5.83
C PRO A 132 4.34 -3.90 4.67
N VAL A 133 5.07 -3.25 3.77
CA VAL A 133 5.56 -3.86 2.53
C VAL A 133 6.40 -5.11 2.80
N GLY A 134 7.30 -5.08 3.79
CA GLY A 134 8.17 -6.22 4.09
C GLY A 134 7.40 -7.47 4.54
N LEU A 135 6.30 -7.29 5.28
CA LEU A 135 5.42 -8.41 5.66
C LEU A 135 4.63 -8.92 4.45
N VAL A 136 4.11 -8.02 3.63
CA VAL A 136 3.37 -8.37 2.41
C VAL A 136 4.24 -9.19 1.46
N LEU A 137 5.45 -8.71 1.17
CA LEU A 137 6.40 -9.38 0.28
C LEU A 137 6.80 -10.78 0.80
N ALA A 138 7.06 -10.91 2.11
CA ALA A 138 7.36 -12.20 2.72
C ALA A 138 6.16 -13.18 2.67
N GLN A 139 4.94 -12.69 2.95
CA GLN A 139 3.73 -13.52 3.00
C GLN A 139 3.28 -13.97 1.60
N LEU A 140 3.47 -13.11 0.60
CA LEU A 140 3.09 -13.37 -0.79
C LEU A 140 4.22 -13.94 -1.63
N ASP A 141 5.42 -14.11 -1.07
CA ASP A 141 6.61 -14.64 -1.75
C ASP A 141 6.93 -13.84 -3.03
N CYS A 142 6.98 -12.52 -2.91
CA CYS A 142 7.30 -11.60 -4.01
C CYS A 142 8.35 -10.57 -3.59
N ASN A 143 8.89 -9.82 -4.56
CA ASN A 143 9.86 -8.76 -4.31
C ASN A 143 9.56 -7.53 -5.18
N ILE A 144 9.92 -6.35 -4.68
CA ILE A 144 9.97 -5.10 -5.46
C ILE A 144 11.45 -4.87 -5.74
N LEU A 145 11.82 -4.88 -7.03
CA LEU A 145 13.18 -4.61 -7.49
C LEU A 145 13.47 -3.11 -7.48
#